data_AF-A0A1F2RSF0-F1
#
_entry.id   AF-A0A1F2RSF0-F1
#
_cell.length_a   1.000
_cell.length_b   1.000
_cell.length_c   1.000
_cell.angle_alpha   90.00
_cell.angle_beta   90.00
_cell.angle_gamma   90.00
#
_symmetry.space_group_name_H-M   'P 1'
#
loop_
_entity.id
_entity.type
_entity.pdbx_description
1 polymer ?
#
loop_
_entity_poly.entity_id
_entity_poly.type
_entity_poly.pdbx_seq_one_letter_code
_entity_poly.pdbx_strand_id
1 'polypeptide(L)'
;MAIKSRLVDFMPATSLFRLKTFWWMAGAGCLLAVAAGWWMWLSVGKSKARDALNAQSGFREPVLEINFPRRVEDTAENDRLLEAGVKSGIWRTQRGSGANHFIEVRLTNQGRMFFSEIGNDIVSTARVGKRMVKEVTTMKRRGTSREIEFVYNWEELGEAVAVLGDDGPEMQKDNKGEAILLYENNQWRAIHWGTTELDESVARFRKLKAAE
;
A
#
# COMPACT_ATOMS: atom_id res chain seq x y z
N MET A 1 -18.43 -74.52 -32.13
CA MET A 1 -18.20 -73.07 -31.98
C MET A 1 -18.59 -72.70 -30.56
N ALA A 2 -17.63 -72.55 -29.65
CA ALA A 2 -17.88 -72.38 -28.21
C ALA A 2 -17.58 -70.93 -27.80
N ILE A 3 -18.60 -70.22 -27.30
CA ILE A 3 -18.49 -68.87 -26.78
C ILE A 3 -17.92 -68.97 -25.36
N LYS A 4 -16.64 -68.61 -25.19
CA LYS A 4 -16.01 -68.41 -23.88
C LYS A 4 -16.57 -67.13 -23.26
N SER A 5 -17.49 -67.27 -22.31
CA SER A 5 -17.85 -66.20 -21.38
C SER A 5 -16.67 -65.89 -20.47
N ARG A 6 -15.97 -64.77 -20.70
CA ARG A 6 -15.04 -64.20 -19.73
C ARG A 6 -15.85 -63.61 -18.59
N LEU A 7 -15.91 -64.33 -17.47
CA LEU A 7 -16.22 -63.76 -16.17
C LEU A 7 -15.22 -62.65 -15.91
N VAL A 8 -15.72 -61.42 -15.86
CA VAL A 8 -15.00 -60.28 -15.29
C VAL A 8 -14.93 -60.57 -13.79
N ASP A 9 -13.74 -60.94 -13.32
CA ASP A 9 -13.46 -61.11 -11.90
C ASP A 9 -13.71 -59.78 -11.19
N PHE A 10 -14.91 -59.62 -10.65
CA PHE A 10 -15.21 -58.62 -9.63
C PHE A 10 -14.41 -59.00 -8.39
N MET A 11 -13.27 -58.33 -8.18
CA MET A 11 -12.56 -58.40 -6.91
C MET A 11 -13.54 -58.07 -5.77
N PRO A 12 -13.66 -58.92 -4.74
CA PRO A 12 -14.57 -58.66 -3.63
C PRO A 12 -14.06 -57.42 -2.87
N ALA A 13 -14.87 -56.37 -2.82
CA ALA A 13 -14.60 -55.12 -2.11
C ALA A 13 -14.30 -55.30 -0.60
N THR A 14 -14.50 -56.52 -0.07
CA THR A 14 -14.29 -56.87 1.33
C THR A 14 -12.81 -57.08 1.71
N SER A 15 -11.88 -57.23 0.75
CA SER A 15 -10.45 -57.39 1.05
C SER A 15 -9.70 -56.07 1.25
N LEU A 16 -10.16 -54.99 0.63
CA LEU A 16 -9.51 -53.67 0.68
C LEU A 16 -9.57 -53.03 2.07
N PHE A 17 -10.64 -53.27 2.84
CA PHE A 17 -10.82 -52.71 4.19
C PHE A 17 -9.93 -53.34 5.27
N ARG A 18 -9.32 -54.50 5.01
CA ARG A 18 -8.41 -55.18 5.96
C ARG A 18 -6.94 -54.80 5.78
N LEU A 19 -6.60 -54.12 4.70
CA LEU A 19 -5.23 -53.68 4.43
C LEU A 19 -4.95 -52.38 5.18
N LYS A 20 -3.98 -52.42 6.10
CA LYS A 20 -3.48 -51.25 6.84
C LYS A 20 -3.16 -50.07 5.91
N THR A 21 -2.68 -50.36 4.69
CA THR A 21 -2.38 -49.38 3.64
C THR A 21 -3.62 -48.62 3.13
N PHE A 22 -4.80 -49.24 3.11
CA PHE A 22 -6.05 -48.56 2.73
C PHE A 22 -6.44 -47.48 3.74
N TRP A 23 -6.38 -47.79 5.04
CA TRP A 23 -6.65 -46.80 6.10
C TRP A 23 -5.61 -45.67 6.14
N TRP A 24 -4.34 -45.96 5.83
CA TRP A 24 -3.31 -44.92 5.67
C TRP A 24 -3.59 -44.01 4.48
N MET A 25 -3.98 -44.55 3.32
CA MET A 25 -4.32 -43.75 2.14
C MET A 25 -5.59 -42.91 2.35
N ALA A 26 -6.61 -43.49 2.98
CA ALA A 26 -7.83 -42.76 3.35
C ALA A 26 -7.54 -41.63 4.37
N GLY A 27 -6.71 -41.92 5.39
CA GLY A 27 -6.27 -40.93 6.37
C GLY A 27 -5.46 -39.78 5.74
N ALA A 28 -4.50 -40.11 4.87
CA ALA A 28 -3.70 -39.12 4.14
C ALA A 28 -4.58 -38.28 3.20
N GLY A 29 -5.55 -38.89 2.50
CA GLY A 29 -6.51 -38.19 1.65
C GLY A 29 -7.37 -37.20 2.43
N CYS A 30 -7.90 -37.60 3.59
CA CYS A 30 -8.65 -36.69 4.48
C CYS A 30 -7.79 -35.53 4.97
N LEU A 31 -6.54 -35.78 5.39
CA LEU A 31 -5.63 -34.73 5.82
C LEU A 31 -5.34 -33.72 4.71
N LEU A 32 -5.13 -34.20 3.48
CA LEU A 32 -4.94 -33.34 2.31
C LEU A 32 -6.19 -32.51 2.00
N ALA A 33 -7.39 -33.09 2.11
CA ALA A 33 -8.64 -32.37 1.88
C ALA A 33 -8.86 -31.26 2.93
N VAL A 34 -8.58 -31.56 4.21
CA VAL A 34 -8.65 -30.57 5.30
C VAL A 34 -7.61 -29.46 5.09
N ALA A 35 -6.38 -29.82 4.73
CA ALA A 35 -5.33 -28.85 4.45
C ALA A 35 -5.68 -27.94 3.26
N ALA A 36 -6.23 -28.52 2.17
CA ALA A 36 -6.68 -27.77 1.00
C ALA A 36 -7.85 -26.83 1.32
N GLY A 37 -8.85 -27.31 2.07
CA GLY A 37 -9.98 -26.49 2.51
C GLY A 37 -9.54 -25.32 3.40
N TRP A 38 -8.61 -25.57 4.32
CA TRP A 38 -8.00 -24.53 5.17
C TRP A 38 -7.24 -23.49 4.34
N TRP A 39 -6.42 -23.94 3.38
CA TRP A 39 -5.69 -23.07 2.46
C TRP A 39 -6.62 -22.20 1.62
N MET A 40 -7.68 -22.79 1.09
CA MET A 40 -8.69 -22.08 0.29
C MET A 40 -9.38 -21.00 1.13
N TRP A 41 -9.75 -21.31 2.37
CA TRP A 41 -10.37 -20.35 3.28
C TRP A 41 -9.44 -19.17 3.61
N LEU A 42 -8.16 -19.43 3.87
CA LEU A 42 -7.15 -18.39 4.10
C LEU A 42 -6.96 -17.51 2.84
N SER A 43 -6.88 -18.13 1.66
CA SER A 43 -6.71 -17.43 0.39
C SER A 43 -7.89 -16.51 0.07
N VAL A 44 -9.13 -16.99 0.25
CA VAL A 44 -10.35 -16.19 0.08
C VAL A 44 -10.37 -15.02 1.07
N GLY A 45 -9.94 -15.25 2.32
CA GLY A 45 -9.82 -14.20 3.33
C GLY A 45 -8.87 -13.09 2.90
N LYS A 46 -7.71 -13.45 2.35
CA LYS A 46 -6.70 -12.51 1.82
C LYS A 46 -7.19 -11.74 0.60
N SER A 47 -7.87 -12.41 -0.35
CA SER A 47 -8.47 -11.73 -1.50
C SER A 47 -9.51 -10.69 -1.08
N LYS A 48 -10.43 -11.06 -0.18
CA LYS A 48 -11.43 -10.12 0.33
C LYS A 48 -10.81 -8.92 1.05
N ALA A 49 -9.73 -9.15 1.81
CA ALA A 49 -8.99 -8.09 2.48
C ALA A 49 -8.32 -7.13 1.48
N ARG A 50 -7.68 -7.67 0.43
CA ARG A 50 -7.12 -6.88 -0.68
C ARG A 50 -8.20 -6.04 -1.37
N ASP A 51 -9.32 -6.66 -1.73
CA ASP A 51 -10.40 -6.00 -2.46
C ASP A 51 -11.03 -4.90 -1.58
N ALA A 52 -11.16 -5.12 -0.26
CA ALA A 52 -11.61 -4.12 0.69
C ALA A 52 -10.69 -2.89 0.79
N LEU A 53 -9.36 -3.09 0.77
CA LEU A 53 -8.40 -1.98 0.73
C LEU A 53 -8.47 -1.20 -0.59
N ASN A 54 -8.49 -1.90 -1.72
CA ASN A 54 -8.57 -1.29 -3.05
C ASN A 54 -9.90 -0.54 -3.28
N ALA A 55 -10.95 -0.87 -2.53
CA ALA A 55 -12.23 -0.16 -2.56
C ALA A 55 -12.20 1.17 -1.77
N GLN A 56 -11.25 1.40 -0.86
CA GLN A 56 -11.14 2.66 -0.13
C GLN A 56 -10.47 3.73 -0.98
N SER A 57 -11.18 4.83 -1.28
CA SER A 57 -10.63 5.94 -2.06
C SER A 57 -9.42 6.58 -1.39
N GLY A 58 -9.47 6.81 -0.08
CA GLY A 58 -8.34 7.39 0.67
C GLY A 58 -7.10 6.50 0.68
N PHE A 59 -7.25 5.18 0.52
CA PHE A 59 -6.12 4.33 0.23
C PHE A 59 -5.73 4.45 -1.25
N ARG A 60 -6.64 4.25 -2.19
CA ARG A 60 -6.34 4.12 -3.62
C ARG A 60 -5.75 5.41 -4.22
N GLU A 61 -6.27 6.56 -3.84
CA GLU A 61 -5.92 7.89 -4.33
C GLU A 61 -5.65 8.83 -3.15
N PRO A 62 -4.51 8.68 -2.45
CA PRO A 62 -4.21 9.50 -1.30
C PRO A 62 -3.89 10.93 -1.69
N VAL A 63 -4.15 11.85 -0.77
CA VAL A 63 -3.84 13.28 -0.90
C VAL A 63 -2.42 13.55 -0.40
N LEU A 64 -1.71 14.44 -1.11
CA LEU A 64 -0.38 14.93 -0.77
C LEU A 64 -0.52 16.07 0.24
N GLU A 65 -0.46 15.76 1.53
CA GLU A 65 -0.62 16.73 2.61
C GLU A 65 0.72 17.38 3.00
N ILE A 66 1.21 18.27 2.16
CA ILE A 66 2.41 19.08 2.44
C ILE A 66 2.00 20.44 3.00
N ASN A 67 2.63 20.85 4.10
CA ASN A 67 2.54 22.20 4.64
C ASN A 67 3.91 22.64 5.16
N PHE A 68 4.40 23.81 4.72
CA PHE A 68 5.65 24.39 5.21
C PHE A 68 5.67 25.93 5.05
N PRO A 69 6.52 26.64 5.80
CA PRO A 69 6.63 28.09 5.72
C PRO A 69 7.17 28.56 4.35
N ARG A 70 6.60 29.64 3.81
CA ARG A 70 7.07 30.32 2.60
C ARG A 70 8.48 30.88 2.76
N ARG A 71 8.81 31.41 3.95
CA ARG A 71 10.14 31.88 4.30
C ARG A 71 10.78 30.89 5.24
N VAL A 72 11.84 30.24 4.80
CA VAL A 72 12.59 29.25 5.60
C VAL A 72 14.00 29.74 5.86
N GLU A 73 14.63 29.27 6.94
CA GLU A 73 16.03 29.57 7.22
C GLU A 73 16.93 29.16 6.05
N ASP A 74 17.96 29.97 5.74
CA ASP A 74 18.95 29.64 4.71
C ASP A 74 19.97 28.62 5.24
N THR A 75 19.57 27.35 5.22
CA THR A 75 20.40 26.20 5.63
C THR A 75 20.55 25.21 4.47
N ALA A 76 21.67 24.49 4.44
CA ALA A 76 21.91 23.48 3.41
C ALA A 76 20.87 22.34 3.43
N GLU A 77 20.26 22.05 4.59
CA GLU A 77 19.19 21.05 4.70
C GLU A 77 17.90 21.55 4.03
N ASN A 78 17.49 22.79 4.30
CA ASN A 78 16.32 23.40 3.67
C ASN A 78 16.52 23.55 2.15
N ASP A 79 17.70 23.99 1.71
CA ASP A 79 18.03 24.13 0.29
C ASP A 79 17.91 22.79 -0.45
N ARG A 80 18.44 21.70 0.14
CA ARG A 80 18.32 20.34 -0.43
C ARG A 80 16.88 19.87 -0.52
N LEU A 81 16.08 20.09 0.52
CA LEU A 81 14.69 19.67 0.53
C LEU A 81 13.84 20.42 -0.51
N LEU A 82 14.15 21.70 -0.75
CA LEU A 82 13.45 22.53 -1.74
C LEU A 82 13.93 22.30 -3.18
N GLU A 83 15.12 21.72 -3.37
CA GLU A 83 15.76 21.56 -4.68
C GLU A 83 14.89 20.77 -5.67
N ALA A 84 14.24 19.70 -5.21
CA ALA A 84 13.38 18.88 -6.06
C ALA A 84 12.19 19.67 -6.63
N GLY A 85 11.56 20.53 -5.83
CA GLY A 85 10.49 21.42 -6.30
C GLY A 85 10.98 22.54 -7.23
N VAL A 86 12.24 22.96 -7.11
CA VAL A 86 12.88 23.88 -8.08
C VAL A 86 13.14 23.17 -9.41
N LYS A 87 13.73 21.97 -9.37
CA LYS A 87 14.03 21.16 -10.57
C LYS A 87 12.77 20.79 -11.36
N SER A 88 11.68 20.49 -10.65
CA SER A 88 10.38 20.17 -11.26
C SER A 88 9.59 21.41 -11.70
N GLY A 89 10.12 22.62 -11.48
CA GLY A 89 9.47 23.87 -11.90
C GLY A 89 8.22 24.24 -11.09
N ILE A 90 7.98 23.60 -9.95
CA ILE A 90 6.84 23.85 -9.07
C ILE A 90 7.01 25.17 -8.30
N TRP A 91 8.22 25.45 -7.83
CA TRP A 91 8.54 26.73 -7.19
C TRP A 91 9.91 27.25 -7.61
N ARG A 92 10.17 28.50 -7.26
CA ARG A 92 11.48 29.13 -7.33
C ARG A 92 11.87 29.57 -5.93
N THR A 93 13.15 29.49 -5.64
CA THR A 93 13.73 30.02 -4.40
C THR A 93 14.41 31.35 -4.67
N GLN A 94 14.22 32.32 -3.78
CA GLN A 94 14.90 33.60 -3.80
C GLN A 94 15.55 33.82 -2.43
N ARG A 95 16.87 34.03 -2.39
CA ARG A 95 17.55 34.36 -1.14
C ARG A 95 17.26 35.81 -0.75
N GLY A 96 16.86 36.00 0.50
CA GLY A 96 16.67 37.31 1.10
C GLY A 96 18.00 37.99 1.41
N SER A 97 18.07 39.30 1.18
CA SER A 97 19.17 40.14 1.65
C SER A 97 18.76 40.82 2.95
N GLY A 98 19.47 40.56 4.06
CA GLY A 98 19.17 41.14 5.37
C GLY A 98 19.96 40.47 6.50
N ALA A 99 19.69 40.89 7.75
CA ALA A 99 20.35 40.37 8.95
C ALA A 99 20.04 38.89 9.23
N ASN A 100 18.86 38.42 8.79
CA ASN A 100 18.47 37.02 8.84
C ASN A 100 18.54 36.45 7.43
N HIS A 101 19.46 35.52 7.18
CA HIS A 101 19.54 34.82 5.90
C HIS A 101 18.35 33.87 5.78
N PHE A 102 17.49 34.09 4.78
CA PHE A 102 16.32 33.26 4.52
C PHE A 102 16.19 32.93 3.04
N ILE A 103 15.52 31.80 2.77
CA ILE A 103 15.08 31.40 1.45
C ILE A 103 13.57 31.66 1.36
N GLU A 104 13.18 32.52 0.41
CA GLU A 104 11.78 32.73 0.06
C GLU A 104 11.37 31.76 -1.05
N VAL A 105 10.39 30.90 -0.77
CA VAL A 105 9.79 29.99 -1.75
C VAL A 105 8.64 30.71 -2.44
N ARG A 106 8.63 30.73 -3.78
CA ARG A 106 7.57 31.33 -4.58
C ARG A 106 7.02 30.32 -5.58
N LEU A 107 5.71 30.09 -5.55
CA LEU A 107 5.05 29.17 -6.48
C LEU A 107 5.10 29.73 -7.91
N THR A 108 5.44 28.88 -8.87
CA THR A 108 5.30 29.17 -10.30
C THR A 108 3.83 29.07 -10.72
N ASN A 109 3.51 29.45 -11.96
CA ASN A 109 2.16 29.23 -12.50
C ASN A 109 1.77 27.75 -12.48
N GLN A 110 2.73 26.85 -12.75
CA GLN A 110 2.51 25.41 -12.66
C GLN A 110 2.30 24.98 -11.20
N GLY A 111 3.14 25.44 -10.27
CA GLY A 111 3.01 25.09 -8.86
C GLY A 111 1.69 25.51 -8.24
N ARG A 112 1.11 26.64 -8.68
CA ARG A 112 -0.22 27.11 -8.24
C ARG A 112 -1.37 26.17 -8.61
N MET A 113 -1.17 25.21 -9.50
CA MET A 113 -2.18 24.18 -9.80
C MET A 113 -2.27 23.12 -8.70
N PHE A 114 -1.22 22.95 -7.89
CA PHE A 114 -1.10 21.87 -6.91
C PHE A 114 -0.87 22.36 -5.47
N PHE A 115 -0.35 23.58 -5.34
CA PHE A 115 0.00 24.23 -4.07
C PHE A 115 -0.67 25.59 -3.99
N SER A 116 -0.98 26.02 -2.77
CA SER A 116 -1.56 27.32 -2.45
C SER A 116 -0.70 28.05 -1.44
N GLU A 117 -0.65 29.37 -1.55
CA GLU A 117 -0.05 30.25 -0.53
C GLU A 117 -1.16 30.71 0.41
N ILE A 118 -1.09 30.33 1.69
CA ILE A 118 -2.05 30.73 2.73
C ILE A 118 -1.27 31.50 3.80
N GLY A 119 -1.33 32.83 3.76
CA GLY A 119 -0.52 33.68 4.64
C GLY A 119 0.97 33.48 4.37
N ASN A 120 1.72 33.01 5.38
CA ASN A 120 3.14 32.67 5.27
C ASN A 120 3.39 31.18 5.02
N ASP A 121 2.37 30.39 4.69
CA ASP A 121 2.51 28.95 4.48
C ASP A 121 2.24 28.55 3.03
N ILE A 122 2.94 27.51 2.59
CA ILE A 122 2.71 26.79 1.33
C ILE A 122 2.03 25.47 1.67
N VAL A 123 0.83 25.26 1.13
CA VAL A 123 0.00 24.07 1.42
C VAL A 123 -0.35 23.33 0.14
N SER A 124 -0.33 22.01 0.16
CA SER A 124 -0.88 21.16 -0.91
C SER A 124 -2.00 20.26 -0.39
N THR A 125 -2.98 20.06 -1.28
CA THR A 125 -3.99 18.99 -1.19
C THR A 125 -4.12 18.26 -2.54
N ALA A 126 -3.06 18.27 -3.34
CA ALA A 126 -3.03 17.58 -4.62
C ALA A 126 -3.10 16.06 -4.44
N ARG A 127 -3.52 15.32 -5.46
CA ARG A 127 -3.43 13.85 -5.42
C ARG A 127 -1.98 13.41 -5.58
N VAL A 128 -1.55 12.47 -4.73
CA VAL A 128 -0.23 11.82 -4.85
C VAL A 128 -0.19 10.97 -6.11
N GLY A 129 -1.30 10.29 -6.43
CA GLY A 129 -1.38 9.37 -7.54
C GLY A 129 -2.36 8.25 -7.23
N LYS A 130 -2.15 7.10 -7.87
CA LYS A 130 -3.01 5.93 -7.72
C LYS A 130 -2.17 4.72 -7.33
N ARG A 131 -2.57 4.06 -6.24
CA ARG A 131 -1.93 2.83 -5.77
C ARG A 131 -2.89 1.65 -5.75
N MET A 132 -2.33 0.45 -5.85
CA MET A 132 -3.08 -0.80 -5.83
C MET A 132 -2.39 -1.82 -4.92
N VAL A 133 -3.17 -2.48 -4.08
CA VAL A 133 -2.72 -3.65 -3.32
C VAL A 133 -2.59 -4.83 -4.28
N LYS A 134 -1.38 -5.38 -4.35
CA LYS A 134 -1.04 -6.59 -5.12
C LYS A 134 -1.46 -7.85 -4.36
N GLU A 135 -1.05 -7.94 -3.10
CA GLU A 135 -1.33 -9.09 -2.25
C GLU A 135 -1.32 -8.77 -0.75
N VAL A 136 -1.96 -9.62 0.03
CA VAL A 136 -1.94 -9.59 1.50
C VAL A 136 -1.02 -10.71 2.00
N THR A 137 0.10 -10.33 2.61
CA THR A 137 1.15 -11.26 3.07
C THR A 137 0.74 -11.91 4.39
N THR A 138 0.39 -11.09 5.37
CA THR A 138 0.06 -11.54 6.73
C THR A 138 -1.33 -11.05 7.10
N MET A 139 -2.09 -11.87 7.84
CA MET A 139 -3.39 -11.51 8.38
C MET A 139 -3.53 -12.10 9.78
N LYS A 140 -3.50 -11.22 10.79
CA LYS A 140 -3.65 -11.58 12.21
C LYS A 140 -5.02 -11.14 12.70
N ARG A 141 -5.68 -11.99 13.48
CA ARG A 141 -6.97 -11.66 14.09
C ARG A 141 -6.75 -10.96 15.42
N ARG A 142 -7.42 -9.83 15.64
CA ARG A 142 -7.42 -9.09 16.91
C ARG A 142 -8.86 -8.78 17.31
N GLY A 143 -9.49 -9.72 18.04
CA GLY A 143 -10.90 -9.60 18.40
C GLY A 143 -11.82 -9.59 17.16
N THR A 144 -12.51 -8.46 16.95
CA THR A 144 -13.39 -8.19 15.80
C THR A 144 -12.67 -7.57 14.60
N SER A 145 -11.42 -7.13 14.77
CA SER A 145 -10.60 -6.59 13.68
C SER A 145 -9.58 -7.61 13.18
N ARG A 146 -9.03 -7.31 12.00
CA ARG A 146 -7.88 -8.00 11.43
C ARG A 146 -6.79 -7.00 11.12
N GLU A 147 -5.60 -7.26 11.63
CA GLU A 147 -4.39 -6.55 11.25
C GLU A 147 -3.79 -7.28 10.06
N ILE A 148 -3.53 -6.55 8.98
CA ILE A 148 -2.98 -7.09 7.75
C ILE A 148 -1.69 -6.38 7.37
N GLU A 149 -0.75 -7.15 6.88
CA GLU A 149 0.43 -6.67 6.16
C GLU A 149 0.18 -6.95 4.69
N PHE A 150 0.49 -6.00 3.81
CA PHE A 150 0.22 -6.11 2.39
C PHE A 150 1.34 -5.51 1.55
N VAL A 151 1.39 -5.93 0.30
CA VAL A 151 2.27 -5.36 -0.73
C VAL A 151 1.40 -4.57 -1.69
N TYR A 152 1.82 -3.34 -1.99
CA TYR A 152 1.15 -2.45 -2.93
C TYR A 152 2.17 -1.80 -3.86
N ASN A 153 1.72 -1.27 -4.98
CA ASN A 153 2.54 -0.48 -5.89
C ASN A 153 1.79 0.77 -6.34
N TRP A 154 2.54 1.75 -6.85
CA TRP A 154 1.97 2.93 -7.52
C TRP A 154 1.75 2.60 -9.00
N GLU A 155 0.48 2.69 -9.43
CA GLU A 155 0.08 2.58 -10.84
C GLU A 155 0.31 3.89 -11.59
N GLU A 156 0.12 5.01 -10.90
CA GLU A 156 0.21 6.36 -11.43
C GLU A 156 0.74 7.30 -10.33
N LEU A 157 1.57 8.28 -10.71
CA LEU A 157 2.02 9.35 -9.83
C LEU A 157 1.53 10.69 -10.38
N GLY A 158 1.00 11.52 -9.50
CA GLY A 158 0.63 12.90 -9.81
C GLY A 158 1.87 13.80 -9.92
N GLU A 159 1.78 14.82 -10.76
CA GLU A 159 2.91 15.75 -11.00
C GLU A 159 3.42 16.43 -9.73
N ALA A 160 2.52 16.72 -8.78
CA ALA A 160 2.86 17.35 -7.50
C ALA A 160 3.87 16.54 -6.67
N VAL A 161 3.93 15.22 -6.86
CA VAL A 161 4.86 14.33 -6.14
C VAL A 161 6.32 14.59 -6.51
N ALA A 162 6.60 15.21 -7.65
CA ALA A 162 7.96 15.52 -8.08
C ALA A 162 8.72 16.39 -7.06
N VAL A 163 8.02 17.11 -6.18
CA VAL A 163 8.65 17.88 -5.09
C VAL A 163 9.31 16.99 -4.03
N LEU A 164 8.96 15.70 -3.95
CA LEU A 164 9.57 14.74 -3.02
C LEU A 164 10.93 14.23 -3.53
N GLY A 165 11.27 14.46 -4.80
CA GLY A 165 12.55 14.05 -5.37
C GLY A 165 12.79 12.54 -5.30
N ASP A 166 14.03 12.15 -5.00
CA ASP A 166 14.46 10.74 -4.91
C ASP A 166 13.87 10.00 -3.70
N ASP A 167 13.32 10.73 -2.73
CA ASP A 167 12.60 10.15 -1.58
C ASP A 167 11.12 9.96 -1.87
N GLY A 168 10.63 10.40 -3.03
CA GLY A 168 9.25 10.21 -3.44
C GLY A 168 8.88 8.75 -3.70
N PRO A 169 7.58 8.43 -3.74
CA PRO A 169 7.12 7.12 -4.18
C PRO A 169 7.56 6.84 -5.62
N GLU A 170 7.90 5.58 -5.89
CA GLU A 170 8.30 5.12 -7.22
C GLU A 170 7.21 4.28 -7.89
N MET A 171 7.02 4.47 -9.20
CA MET A 171 6.09 3.66 -9.99
C MET A 171 6.52 2.20 -10.04
N GLN A 172 5.54 1.29 -9.95
CA GLN A 172 5.73 -0.17 -10.09
C GLN A 172 6.67 -0.85 -9.08
N LYS A 173 7.26 -0.09 -8.15
CA LYS A 173 8.00 -0.63 -7.02
C LYS A 173 7.05 -1.28 -6.02
N ASP A 174 7.40 -2.49 -5.58
CA ASP A 174 6.65 -3.20 -4.54
C ASP A 174 6.97 -2.59 -3.17
N ASN A 175 5.95 -1.98 -2.56
CA ASN A 175 6.02 -1.31 -1.27
C ASN A 175 5.20 -2.08 -0.22
N LYS A 176 5.63 -1.99 1.04
CA LYS A 176 4.94 -2.62 2.17
C LYS A 176 4.02 -1.63 2.85
N GLY A 177 2.84 -2.09 3.22
CA GLY A 177 1.89 -1.35 4.03
C GLY A 177 1.25 -2.21 5.09
N GLU A 178 0.64 -1.55 6.06
CA GLU A 178 -0.13 -2.18 7.12
C GLU A 178 -1.52 -1.58 7.19
N ALA A 179 -2.51 -2.39 7.55
CA ALA A 179 -3.88 -1.90 7.71
C ALA A 179 -4.64 -2.67 8.78
N ILE A 180 -5.67 -2.01 9.31
CA ILE A 180 -6.64 -2.60 10.22
C ILE A 180 -7.97 -2.67 9.49
N LEU A 181 -8.49 -3.88 9.35
CA LEU A 181 -9.80 -4.15 8.78
C LEU A 181 -10.79 -4.49 9.90
N LEU A 182 -12.00 -3.97 9.77
CA LEU A 182 -13.15 -4.31 10.61
C LEU A 182 -14.18 -5.04 9.76
N TYR A 183 -14.83 -6.05 10.32
CA TYR A 183 -15.93 -6.75 9.64
C TYR A 183 -17.26 -6.13 10.05
N GLU A 184 -17.88 -5.38 9.14
CA GLU A 184 -19.16 -4.70 9.35
C GLU A 184 -20.08 -4.93 8.16
N ASN A 185 -21.39 -5.05 8.39
CA ASN A 185 -22.39 -5.18 7.32
C ASN A 185 -22.06 -6.29 6.29
N ASN A 186 -21.54 -7.41 6.78
CA ASN A 186 -21.13 -8.56 5.96
C ASN A 186 -19.98 -8.29 4.97
N GLN A 187 -19.18 -7.25 5.21
CA GLN A 187 -18.04 -6.86 4.39
C GLN A 187 -16.84 -6.45 5.25
N TRP A 188 -15.63 -6.63 4.71
CA TRP A 188 -14.44 -6.06 5.33
C TRP A 188 -14.32 -4.59 4.93
N ARG A 189 -14.04 -3.74 5.91
CA ARG A 189 -13.79 -2.32 5.71
C ARG A 189 -12.47 -1.95 6.36
N ALA A 190 -11.60 -1.26 5.62
CA ALA A 190 -10.40 -0.72 6.22
C ALA A 190 -10.75 0.53 7.04
N ILE A 191 -10.38 0.51 8.32
CA ILE A 191 -10.58 1.62 9.25
C ILE A 191 -9.30 2.42 9.46
N HIS A 192 -8.15 1.81 9.16
CA HIS A 192 -6.85 2.44 9.23
C HIS A 192 -5.89 1.75 8.24
N TRP A 193 -4.96 2.52 7.69
CA TRP A 193 -3.84 2.04 6.90
C TRP A 193 -2.64 2.98 7.07
N GLY A 194 -1.45 2.41 7.05
CA GLY A 194 -0.18 3.12 7.13
C GLY A 194 0.71 2.79 5.94
N THR A 195 1.39 3.80 5.39
CA THR A 195 2.34 3.64 4.29
C THR A 195 3.59 4.45 4.56
N THR A 196 4.55 3.79 5.22
CA THR A 196 5.75 4.39 5.80
C THR A 196 6.53 5.28 4.82
N GLU A 197 6.75 4.83 3.57
CA GLU A 197 7.55 5.57 2.58
C GLU A 197 6.98 6.98 2.30
N LEU A 198 5.69 7.07 1.96
CA LEU A 198 5.05 8.36 1.67
C LEU A 198 4.98 9.24 2.92
N ASP A 199 4.61 8.64 4.06
CA ASP A 199 4.42 9.36 5.32
C ASP A 199 5.74 9.99 5.81
N GLU A 200 6.86 9.26 5.68
CA GLU A 200 8.20 9.75 6.01
C GLU A 200 8.64 10.88 5.08
N SER A 201 8.42 10.76 3.77
CA SER A 201 8.83 11.76 2.80
C SER A 201 8.06 13.06 2.95
N VAL A 202 6.75 12.99 3.21
CA VAL A 202 5.93 14.17 3.52
C VAL A 202 6.34 14.80 4.86
N ALA A 203 6.65 13.99 5.88
CA ALA A 203 7.03 14.48 7.20
C ALA A 203 8.32 15.35 7.19
N ARG A 204 9.19 15.20 6.18
CA ARG A 204 10.39 16.04 6.05
C ARG A 204 10.07 17.52 5.84
N PHE A 205 9.01 17.83 5.09
CA PHE A 205 8.57 19.22 4.88
C PHE A 205 8.13 19.91 6.16
N ARG A 206 7.60 19.15 7.13
CA ARG A 206 7.26 19.68 8.46
C ARG A 206 8.48 20.07 9.29
N LYS A 207 9.68 19.65 8.89
CA LYS A 207 10.95 20.01 9.55
C LYS A 207 11.55 21.32 9.02
N LEU A 208 11.01 21.87 7.93
CA LEU A 208 11.43 23.18 7.42
C LEU A 208 11.17 24.24 8.48
N LYS A 209 12.26 24.85 8.97
CA LYS A 209 12.19 25.90 9.98
C LYS A 209 11.82 27.22 9.32
N ALA A 210 10.80 27.87 9.85
CA ALA A 210 10.44 29.23 9.47
C ALA A 210 11.61 30.17 9.77
N ALA A 211 11.94 31.07 8.84
CA ALA A 211 12.83 32.18 9.17
C ALA A 211 12.07 33.22 10.00
N GLU A 212 12.63 33.59 11.15
CA GLU A 212 12.16 34.69 12.00
C GLU A 212 12.42 36.07 11.37
#